data_AF-A0AA35KJU9-F1
#
_entry.id   AF-A0AA35KJU9-F1
#
_cell.length_a   1.000
_cell.length_b   1.000
_cell.length_c   1.000
_cell.angle_alpha   90.00
_cell.angle_beta   90.00
_cell.angle_gamma   90.00
#
_symmetry.space_group_name_H-M   'P 1'
#
loop_
_entity.id
_entity.type
_entity.pdbx_description
1 polymer ?
#
loop_
_entity_poly.entity_id
_entity_poly.type
_entity_poly.pdbx_seq_one_letter_code
_entity_poly.pdbx_strand_id
1 'polypeptide(L)'
;MAGPCVVWCKNDWSCPGAQKCCGSCPRACANPVRGKPGRCPPNQGVGICIARCRDDWSCPGVQKCCGSCPRDCRNPVLSFSAAEDLGWTG
;
A
#
# COMPACT_ATOMS: atom_id res chain seq x y z
N MET A 1 14.72 -17.06 23.36
CA MET A 1 14.16 -18.18 22.58
C MET A 1 12.94 -17.66 21.84
N ALA A 2 12.97 -17.63 20.50
CA ALA A 2 11.74 -17.38 19.74
C ALA A 2 10.86 -18.65 19.85
N GLY A 3 9.63 -18.50 20.33
CA GLY A 3 8.67 -19.60 20.37
C GLY A 3 8.36 -20.15 18.98
N PRO A 4 7.62 -21.28 18.88
CA PRO A 4 7.30 -21.87 17.60
C PRO A 4 6.54 -20.88 16.72
N CYS A 5 6.97 -20.78 15.46
CA CYS A 5 6.33 -19.89 14.51
C CYS A 5 4.94 -20.38 14.13
N VAL A 6 3.91 -19.57 14.39
CA VAL A 6 2.54 -19.91 14.03
C VAL A 6 2.25 -19.47 12.59
N VAL A 7 1.93 -20.43 11.72
CA VAL A 7 1.70 -20.23 10.29
C VAL A 7 0.29 -20.70 9.93
N TRP A 8 -0.61 -19.75 9.67
CA TRP A 8 -2.00 -20.02 9.29
C TRP A 8 -2.21 -20.13 7.77
N CYS A 9 -1.24 -19.66 6.99
CA CYS A 9 -1.30 -19.67 5.53
C CYS A 9 0.12 -19.82 4.94
N LYS A 10 0.23 -20.47 3.77
CA LYS A 10 1.52 -20.64 3.06
C LYS A 10 1.70 -19.63 1.92
N ASN A 11 0.63 -19.31 1.23
CA ASN A 11 0.57 -18.36 0.12
C ASN A 11 -0.83 -17.72 0.06
N ASP A 12 -1.00 -16.73 -0.82
CA ASP A 12 -2.28 -16.01 -0.97
C ASP A 12 -3.45 -16.96 -1.29
N TRP A 13 -3.21 -18.02 -2.06
CA TRP A 13 -4.21 -19.03 -2.41
C TRP A 13 -4.65 -19.91 -1.22
N SER A 14 -3.90 -19.90 -0.13
CA SER A 14 -4.28 -20.60 1.11
C SER A 14 -5.35 -19.82 1.87
N CYS A 15 -5.59 -18.56 1.53
CA CYS A 15 -6.52 -17.69 2.23
C CYS A 15 -7.89 -17.67 1.54
N PRO A 16 -8.99 -17.59 2.31
CA PRO A 16 -10.32 -17.57 1.74
C PRO A 16 -10.61 -16.25 0.99
N GLY A 17 -11.36 -16.37 -0.11
CA GLY A 17 -11.80 -15.21 -0.89
C GLY A 17 -10.63 -14.43 -1.50
N ALA A 18 -10.61 -13.11 -1.28
CA ALA A 18 -9.60 -12.20 -1.82
C ALA A 18 -8.45 -11.91 -0.85
N GLN A 19 -8.39 -12.62 0.28
CA GLN A 19 -7.37 -12.42 1.31
C GLN A 19 -5.99 -12.85 0.82
N LYS A 20 -4.96 -12.25 1.43
CA LYS A 20 -3.56 -12.53 1.12
C LYS A 20 -2.83 -13.03 2.36
N CYS A 21 -1.81 -13.86 2.14
CA CYS A 21 -1.04 -14.41 3.24
C CYS A 21 0.09 -13.45 3.61
N CYS A 22 -0.07 -12.75 4.72
CA CYS A 22 0.83 -11.70 5.17
C CYS A 22 1.69 -12.15 6.37
N GLY A 23 2.84 -11.49 6.53
CA GLY A 23 3.79 -11.76 7.61
C GLY A 23 4.89 -12.76 7.24
N SER A 24 5.99 -12.72 8.00
CA SER A 24 7.06 -13.71 7.94
C SER A 24 6.90 -14.72 9.08
N CYS A 25 6.62 -14.23 10.30
CA CYS A 25 6.17 -15.01 11.44
C CYS A 25 5.55 -14.09 12.52
N PRO A 26 4.32 -14.36 13.03
CA PRO A 26 3.37 -15.34 12.50
C PRO A 26 2.91 -14.96 11.09
N ARG A 27 2.40 -15.95 10.34
CA ARG A 27 1.80 -15.73 9.02
C ARG A 27 0.31 -15.88 9.10
N ALA A 28 -0.44 -14.89 8.64
CA ALA A 28 -1.90 -14.87 8.74
C ALA A 28 -2.54 -14.28 7.48
N CYS A 29 -3.77 -14.72 7.20
CA CYS A 29 -4.57 -14.16 6.14
C CYS A 29 -5.07 -12.76 6.53
N ALA A 30 -4.87 -11.80 5.65
CA ALA A 30 -5.36 -10.44 5.83
C ALA A 30 -6.06 -9.97 4.55
N ASN A 31 -7.06 -9.09 4.72
CA ASN A 31 -7.66 -8.43 3.57
C ASN A 31 -6.61 -7.56 2.87
N PRO A 32 -6.56 -7.53 1.53
CA PRO A 32 -5.68 -6.65 0.81
C PRO A 32 -6.04 -5.20 1.14
N VAL A 33 -5.07 -4.44 1.61
CA VAL A 33 -5.26 -2.99 1.81
C VAL A 33 -5.30 -2.35 0.43
N ARG A 34 -6.49 -1.89 0.03
CA ARG A 34 -6.63 -1.07 -1.18
C ARG A 34 -5.93 0.25 -0.92
N GLY A 35 -4.93 0.57 -1.74
CA GLY A 35 -4.30 1.89 -1.73
C GLY A 35 -5.27 2.97 -2.21
N LYS A 36 -4.94 4.23 -1.96
CA LYS A 36 -5.72 5.36 -2.49
C LYS A 36 -5.61 5.42 -4.02
N PRO A 37 -6.62 5.98 -4.72
CA PRO A 37 -6.58 6.11 -6.17
C PRO A 37 -5.38 6.93 -6.66
N GLY A 38 -4.97 6.68 -7.90
CA GLY A 38 -3.82 7.33 -8.54
C GLY A 38 -2.48 6.62 -8.27
N ARG A 39 -1.41 7.13 -8.89
CA ARG A 39 -0.05 6.57 -8.82
C ARG A 39 0.91 7.56 -8.17
N CYS A 40 2.00 7.06 -7.62
CA CYS A 40 3.07 7.92 -7.16
C CYS A 40 3.73 8.64 -8.35
N PRO A 41 4.04 9.94 -8.22
CA PRO A 41 4.86 10.63 -9.22
C PRO A 41 6.25 9.97 -9.33
N PRO A 42 6.99 10.21 -10.43
CA PRO A 42 8.34 9.71 -10.62
C PRO A 42 9.21 9.95 -9.38
N ASN A 43 9.97 8.94 -9.00
CA ASN A 43 10.67 8.93 -7.73
C ASN A 43 11.85 9.90 -7.78
N GLN A 44 11.88 10.89 -6.88
CA GLN A 44 12.93 11.91 -6.81
C GLN A 44 13.90 11.71 -5.63
N GLY A 45 13.64 10.74 -4.74
CA GLY A 45 14.39 10.60 -3.49
C GLY A 45 15.60 9.69 -3.62
N VAL A 46 16.80 10.26 -3.74
CA VAL A 46 18.05 9.59 -3.39
C VAL A 46 18.55 10.26 -2.11
N GLY A 47 18.70 9.52 -1.02
CA GLY A 47 19.06 10.12 0.28
C GLY A 47 19.03 9.14 1.44
N ILE A 48 19.28 9.66 2.65
CA ILE A 48 19.21 8.88 3.89
C ILE A 48 17.80 8.29 4.02
N CYS A 49 17.73 7.04 4.45
CA CYS A 49 16.48 6.32 4.58
C CYS A 49 15.62 6.91 5.71
N ILE A 50 14.69 7.80 5.35
CA ILE A 50 13.70 8.40 6.26
C ILE A 50 12.30 7.96 5.81
N ALA A 51 11.56 7.35 6.73
CA ALA A 51 10.22 6.83 6.48
C ALA A 51 9.15 7.66 7.17
N ARG A 52 8.56 8.64 6.47
CA ARG A 52 7.54 9.54 7.06
C ARG A 52 6.12 9.02 6.99
N CYS A 53 5.88 7.97 6.21
CA CYS A 53 4.60 7.28 6.07
C CYS A 53 4.82 5.77 5.95
N ARG A 54 3.81 4.97 6.28
CA ARG A 54 3.86 3.50 6.15
C ARG A 54 3.17 3.01 4.89
N ASP A 55 2.02 3.60 4.60
CA ASP A 55 1.11 3.29 3.49
C ASP A 55 0.30 4.53 3.12
N ASP A 56 -0.50 4.46 2.05
CA ASP A 56 -1.29 5.59 1.56
C ASP A 56 -2.24 6.18 2.61
N TRP A 57 -2.76 5.37 3.52
CA TRP A 57 -3.69 5.78 4.57
C TRP A 57 -3.01 6.49 5.74
N SER A 58 -1.69 6.37 5.84
CA SER A 58 -0.87 7.21 6.74
C SER A 58 -0.82 8.67 6.29
N CYS A 59 -1.16 8.97 5.03
CA CYS A 59 -1.12 10.31 4.47
C CYS A 59 -2.51 10.98 4.52
N PRO A 60 -2.60 12.31 4.66
CA PRO A 60 -3.87 13.02 4.68
C PRO A 60 -4.53 13.08 3.29
N GLY A 61 -5.87 13.16 3.26
CA GLY A 61 -6.64 13.38 2.03
C GLY A 61 -6.35 12.34 0.94
N VAL A 62 -6.08 12.80 -0.29
CA VAL A 62 -5.78 11.94 -1.45
C VAL A 62 -4.30 11.55 -1.57
N GLN A 63 -3.44 12.05 -0.69
CA GLN A 63 -2.00 11.81 -0.78
C GLN A 63 -1.66 10.34 -0.57
N LYS A 64 -0.65 9.87 -1.30
CA LYS A 64 -0.12 8.51 -1.27
C LYS A 64 1.25 8.48 -0.62
N CYS A 65 1.63 7.35 -0.04
CA CYS A 65 2.96 7.17 0.54
C CYS A 65 3.91 6.67 -0.55
N CYS A 66 4.85 7.52 -0.97
CA CYS A 66 5.66 7.30 -2.15
C CYS A 66 7.15 7.18 -1.83
N GLY A 67 7.81 6.23 -2.48
CA GLY A 67 9.24 5.91 -2.27
C GLY A 67 9.42 4.56 -1.58
N SER A 68 10.57 3.93 -1.82
CA SER A 68 11.02 2.74 -1.08
C SER A 68 11.74 3.17 0.20
N CYS A 69 12.79 3.98 0.05
CA CYS A 69 13.37 4.81 1.10
C CYS A 69 14.30 5.89 0.47
N PRO A 70 14.21 7.18 0.84
CA PRO A 70 13.20 7.78 1.73
C PRO A 70 11.77 7.67 1.15
N ARG A 71 10.78 7.75 2.03
CA ARG A 71 9.35 7.70 1.66
C ARG A 71 8.54 8.77 2.36
N ASP A 72 7.72 9.46 1.58
CA ASP A 72 6.96 10.66 1.99
C ASP A 72 5.58 10.71 1.34
N CYS A 73 4.68 11.47 1.95
CA CYS A 73 3.35 11.72 1.41
C CYS A 73 3.43 12.66 0.19
N ARG A 74 2.90 12.22 -0.95
CA ARG A 74 2.87 13.00 -2.20
C ARG A 74 1.49 12.98 -2.82
N ASN A 75 1.13 14.07 -3.49
CA ASN A 75 -0.07 14.10 -4.31
C ASN A 75 0.05 13.04 -5.42
N PRO A 76 -0.98 12.22 -5.64
CA PRO A 76 -0.96 11.23 -6.70
C PRO A 76 -0.99 11.91 -8.06
N VAL A 77 -0.32 11.30 -9.05
CA VAL A 77 -0.70 11.54 -10.44
C VAL A 77 -1.97 10.75 -10.70
N LEU A 78 -2.96 11.40 -11.31
CA LEU A 78 -4.18 10.70 -11.72
C LEU A 78 -3.77 9.61 -12.71
N SER A 79 -3.92 8.36 -12.29
CA SER A 79 -4.03 7.27 -13.25
C SER A 79 -5.39 7.49 -13.90
N PHE A 80 -5.47 7.37 -15.23
CA PHE A 80 -6.72 7.58 -16.00
C PHE A 80 -7.97 6.84 -15.45
N SER A 81 -7.83 5.91 -14.49
CA SER A 81 -8.91 5.30 -13.71
C SER A 81 -9.56 6.16 -12.61
N ALA A 82 -9.29 7.46 -12.50
CA ALA A 82 -10.02 8.36 -11.60
C ALA A 82 -10.80 9.47 -12.34
N ALA A 83 -10.86 9.41 -13.67
CA ALA A 83 -11.60 10.36 -14.50
C ALA A 83 -13.03 9.89 -14.83
N GLU A 84 -13.60 8.96 -14.07
CA GLU A 84 -15.00 8.52 -14.27
C GLU A 84 -15.99 9.12 -13.25
N ASP A 85 -15.50 9.78 -12.19
CA ASP A 85 -16.35 10.32 -11.11
C ASP A 85 -16.40 11.87 -11.03
N LEU A 86 -15.87 12.58 -12.03
CA LEU A 86 -16.18 14.00 -12.20
C LEU A 86 -17.05 14.17 -13.43
N GLY A 87 -18.32 13.79 -13.27
CA GLY A 87 -19.40 14.24 -14.13
C GLY A 87 -19.37 15.77 -14.23
N TRP A 88 -18.85 16.27 -15.35
CA TRP A 88 -18.99 17.65 -15.78
C TRP A 88 -19.36 17.68 -17.27
N THR A 89 -20.68 17.64 -17.48
CA THR A 89 -21.53 18.29 -18.51
C THR A 89 -20.97 18.62 -19.90
N GLY A 90 -21.78 18.24 -20.90
CA GLY A 90 -21.81 18.76 -22.26
C GLY A 90 -22.75 17.94 -23.13
#